data_AF-A0A6A8ABS6-F1
#
_entry.id   AF-A0A6A8ABS6-F1
#
_cell.length_a   1.000
_cell.length_b   1.000
_cell.length_c   1.000
_cell.angle_alpha   90.00
_cell.angle_beta   90.00
_cell.angle_gamma   90.00
#
_symmetry.space_group_name_H-M   'P 1'
#
loop_
_entity.id
_entity.type
_entity.pdbx_description
1 polymer ?
#
loop_
_entity_poly.entity_id
_entity_poly.type
_entity_poly.pdbx_seq_one_letter_code
_entity_poly.pdbx_strand_id
1 'polypeptide(L)'
;MIEHQEPFDVMVQRKRAARMDRIDQLPPALRELVHDYGFTVVDNFVRMGVTKPKQIKHLVELVLDEFSPTRGTFSQQGIRTEVVSHLRAQE
;
A
#
# COMPACT_ATOMS: atom_id res chain seq x y z
N MET A 1 -17.31 -35.62 -6.11
CA MET A 1 -17.59 -34.17 -6.08
C MET A 1 -16.38 -33.50 -6.70
N ILE A 2 -16.51 -32.86 -7.86
CA ILE A 2 -15.39 -32.18 -8.53
C ILE A 2 -15.36 -30.76 -7.95
N GLU A 3 -14.32 -30.43 -7.19
CA GLU A 3 -14.07 -29.06 -6.75
C GLU A 3 -13.70 -28.23 -7.99
N HIS A 4 -14.62 -27.39 -8.45
CA HIS A 4 -14.27 -26.34 -9.40
C HIS A 4 -13.43 -25.31 -8.66
N GLN A 5 -12.11 -25.36 -8.85
CA GLN A 5 -11.22 -24.31 -8.39
C GLN A 5 -11.60 -23.01 -9.10
N GLU A 6 -11.86 -21.96 -8.32
CA GLU A 6 -12.12 -20.64 -8.87
C GLU A 6 -10.93 -20.16 -9.72
N PRO A 7 -11.18 -19.54 -10.89
CA PRO A 7 -10.12 -18.91 -11.65
C PRO A 7 -9.38 -17.87 -10.80
N PHE A 8 -8.05 -17.85 -10.88
CA PHE A 8 -7.20 -16.97 -10.08
C PHE A 8 -7.61 -15.49 -10.18
N ASP A 9 -8.00 -15.04 -11.38
CA ASP A 9 -8.41 -13.66 -11.63
C ASP A 9 -9.66 -13.27 -10.83
N VAL A 10 -10.63 -14.18 -10.71
CA VAL A 10 -11.88 -13.94 -9.95
C VAL A 10 -11.56 -13.78 -8.47
N MET A 11 -10.66 -14.62 -7.94
CA MET A 11 -10.17 -14.49 -6.56
C MET A 11 -9.49 -13.13 -6.33
N VAL A 12 -8.63 -12.68 -7.26
CA VAL A 12 -7.93 -11.37 -7.15
C VAL A 12 -8.92 -10.22 -7.16
N GLN A 13 -9.90 -10.22 -8.07
CA GLN A 13 -10.91 -9.16 -8.15
C GLN A 13 -11.77 -9.11 -6.89
N ARG A 14 -12.19 -10.25 -6.35
CA ARG A 14 -12.92 -10.34 -5.08
C ARG A 14 -12.13 -9.73 -3.92
N LYS A 15 -10.83 -10.03 -3.82
CA LYS A 15 -9.94 -9.45 -2.79
C LYS A 15 -9.77 -7.94 -2.99
N ARG A 16 -9.71 -7.46 -4.23
CA ARG A 16 -9.62 -6.04 -4.54
C ARG A 16 -10.89 -5.30 -4.15
N ALA A 17 -12.06 -5.82 -4.52
CA ALA A 17 -13.36 -5.25 -4.18
C ALA A 17 -13.52 -5.12 -2.66
N ALA A 18 -13.29 -6.20 -1.92
CA ALA A 18 -13.37 -6.18 -0.46
C ALA A 18 -12.40 -5.19 0.21
N ARG A 19 -11.25 -4.90 -0.43
CA ARG A 19 -10.32 -3.88 0.05
C ARG A 19 -10.84 -2.47 -0.23
N MET A 20 -11.41 -2.22 -1.40
CA MET A 20 -12.01 -0.92 -1.74
C MET A 20 -13.20 -0.61 -0.84
N ASP A 21 -14.08 -1.59 -0.59
CA ASP A 21 -15.24 -1.42 0.30
C ASP A 21 -14.80 -0.97 1.71
N ARG A 22 -13.70 -1.54 2.22
CA ARG A 22 -13.12 -1.14 3.51
C ARG A 22 -12.56 0.27 3.48
N ILE A 23 -11.91 0.67 2.39
CA ILE A 23 -11.39 2.03 2.22
C ILE A 23 -12.56 3.02 2.20
N ASP A 24 -13.64 2.72 1.50
CA ASP A 24 -14.81 3.59 1.38
C ASP A 24 -15.55 3.80 2.71
N GLN A 25 -15.49 2.80 3.61
CA GLN A 25 -16.01 2.90 4.97
C GLN A 25 -15.15 3.79 5.89
N LEU A 26 -13.93 4.15 5.50
CA LEU A 26 -13.06 5.00 6.33
C LEU A 26 -13.49 6.48 6.28
N PRO A 27 -13.32 7.21 7.40
CA PRO A 27 -13.42 8.66 7.42
C PRO A 27 -12.56 9.33 6.35
N PRO A 28 -12.98 10.47 5.76
CA PRO A 28 -12.24 11.15 4.70
C PRO A 28 -10.76 11.39 5.02
N ALA A 29 -10.46 11.80 6.27
CA ALA A 29 -9.08 12.05 6.69
C ALA A 29 -8.20 10.79 6.78
N LEU A 30 -8.79 9.60 7.02
CA LEU A 30 -8.04 8.34 6.97
C LEU A 30 -7.88 7.85 5.52
N ARG A 31 -8.84 8.12 4.64
CA ARG A 31 -8.72 7.81 3.20
C ARG A 31 -7.59 8.59 2.54
N GLU A 32 -7.37 9.85 2.95
CA GLU A 32 -6.22 10.64 2.51
C GLU A 32 -4.90 9.94 2.88
N LEU A 33 -4.76 9.46 4.12
CA LEU A 33 -3.57 8.70 4.53
C LEU A 33 -3.42 7.37 3.78
N VAL A 34 -4.52 6.72 3.39
CA VAL A 34 -4.48 5.50 2.57
C VAL A 34 -3.94 5.79 1.17
N HIS A 35 -4.26 6.96 0.60
CA HIS A 35 -3.70 7.41 -0.66
C HIS A 35 -2.19 7.64 -0.55
N ASP A 36 -1.74 8.26 0.55
CA ASP A 36 -0.33 8.64 0.73
C ASP A 36 0.57 7.47 1.14
N TYR A 37 0.10 6.59 2.03
CA TYR A 37 0.92 5.54 2.67
C TYR A 37 0.45 4.11 2.36
N GLY A 38 -0.71 3.95 1.73
CA GLY A 38 -1.30 2.65 1.40
C GLY A 38 -2.20 2.06 2.49
N PHE A 39 -3.18 1.26 2.05
CA PHE A 39 -4.23 0.72 2.92
C PHE A 39 -3.70 -0.16 4.06
N THR A 40 -2.76 -1.05 3.79
CA THR A 40 -2.26 -2.00 4.80
C THR A 40 -1.61 -1.29 5.98
N VAL A 41 -0.87 -0.21 5.72
CA VAL A 41 -0.21 0.57 6.78
C VAL A 41 -1.27 1.22 7.66
N VAL A 42 -2.22 1.93 7.06
CA VAL A 42 -3.29 2.62 7.80
C VAL A 42 -4.21 1.63 8.53
N ASP A 43 -4.61 0.52 7.91
CA ASP A 43 -5.45 -0.53 8.52
C ASP A 43 -4.77 -1.12 9.77
N ASN A 44 -3.46 -1.36 9.72
CA ASN A 44 -2.73 -1.85 10.89
C ASN A 44 -2.76 -0.84 12.05
N PHE A 45 -2.56 0.45 11.78
CA PHE A 45 -2.67 1.48 12.83
C PHE A 45 -4.06 1.56 13.43
N VAL A 46 -5.10 1.53 12.59
CA VAL A 46 -6.50 1.54 13.03
C VAL A 46 -6.80 0.31 13.90
N ARG A 47 -6.34 -0.89 13.51
CA ARG A 47 -6.49 -2.13 14.29
C ARG A 47 -5.77 -2.10 15.63
N MET A 48 -4.64 -1.38 15.71
CA MET A 48 -3.92 -1.14 16.96
C MET A 48 -4.58 -0.03 17.83
N GLY A 49 -5.70 0.52 17.39
CA GLY A 49 -6.44 1.57 18.11
C GLY A 49 -5.92 3.00 17.85
N VAL A 50 -4.94 3.16 16.97
CA VAL A 50 -4.46 4.49 16.55
C VAL A 50 -5.40 5.02 15.47
N THR A 51 -6.38 5.82 15.87
CA THR A 51 -7.46 6.30 14.98
C THR A 51 -7.30 7.76 14.55
N LYS A 52 -6.41 8.53 15.22
CA LYS A 52 -6.20 9.94 14.92
C LYS A 52 -5.28 10.09 13.70
N PRO A 53 -5.74 10.71 12.59
CA PRO A 53 -4.94 10.82 11.37
C PRO A 53 -3.56 11.45 11.58
N LYS A 54 -3.48 12.52 12.38
CA LYS A 54 -2.20 13.19 12.72
C LYS A 54 -1.21 12.27 13.43
N GLN A 55 -1.70 11.37 14.29
CA GLN A 55 -0.83 10.42 15.00
C GLN A 55 -0.33 9.34 14.04
N ILE A 56 -1.20 8.79 13.20
CA ILE A 56 -0.81 7.82 12.18
C ILE A 56 0.26 8.42 11.27
N LYS A 57 0.01 9.61 10.74
CA LYS A 57 0.97 10.35 9.91
C LYS A 57 2.33 10.49 10.60
N HIS A 58 2.34 11.01 11.83
CA HIS A 58 3.58 11.20 12.58
C HIS A 58 4.32 9.88 12.83
N LEU A 59 3.62 8.80 13.18
CA LEU A 59 4.22 7.49 13.43
C LEU A 59 4.81 6.88 12.15
N VAL A 60 4.10 7.02 11.02
CA VAL A 60 4.59 6.58 9.71
C VAL A 60 5.84 7.36 9.32
N GLU A 61 5.80 8.69 9.43
CA GLU A 61 6.94 9.56 9.10
C GLU A 61 8.15 9.30 10.01
N LEU A 62 7.92 9.02 11.29
CA LEU A 62 8.98 8.69 12.25
C LEU A 62 9.66 7.36 11.94
N VAL A 63 8.92 6.36 11.46
CA VAL A 63 9.48 5.06 11.08
C VAL A 63 10.15 5.12 9.72
N LEU A 64 9.59 5.89 8.78
CA LEU A 64 10.12 5.97 7.43
C LEU A 64 11.38 6.84 7.33
N ASP A 65 11.64 7.76 8.27
CA ASP A 65 12.85 8.61 8.41
C ASP A 65 13.30 9.40 7.13
N GLU A 66 12.58 9.23 6.01
CA GLU A 66 12.76 9.87 4.70
C GLU A 66 12.09 11.25 4.61
N PHE A 67 11.38 11.69 5.65
CA PHE A 67 10.67 12.99 5.70
C PHE A 67 11.03 13.83 6.94
N SER A 68 12.25 13.71 7.46
CA SER A 68 12.79 14.76 8.34
C SER A 68 13.02 16.05 7.52
N PRO A 69 12.61 17.25 8.00
CA PRO A 69 12.90 18.53 7.33
C PRO A 69 14.40 18.82 7.17
N THR A 70 15.29 17.95 7.70
CA THR A 70 16.75 18.00 7.49
C THR A 70 17.29 17.15 6.33
N ARG A 71 16.47 16.39 5.58
CA ARG A 71 16.92 15.69 4.36
C ARG A 71 15.91 15.79 3.22
N GLY A 72 16.39 16.25 2.07
CA GLY A 72 15.57 16.64 0.93
C GLY A 72 14.85 15.51 0.21
N THR A 73 13.60 15.80 -0.15
CA THR A 73 12.95 15.57 -1.46
C THR A 73 12.94 14.16 -2.07
N PHE A 74 11.72 13.61 -2.12
CA PHE A 74 11.20 12.52 -2.96
C PHE A 74 11.48 11.08 -2.51
N SER A 75 10.50 10.50 -1.81
CA SER A 75 10.39 9.04 -1.64
C SER A 75 9.99 8.40 -2.98
N GLN A 76 10.86 7.58 -3.56
CA GLN A 76 10.59 6.70 -4.70
C GLN A 76 10.19 5.29 -4.26
N GLN A 77 9.32 5.16 -3.26
CA GLN A 77 8.82 3.84 -2.89
C GLN A 77 7.81 3.38 -3.96
N GLY A 78 8.22 2.50 -4.88
CA GLY A 78 7.26 1.76 -5.70
C GLY A 78 7.63 1.19 -7.07
N ILE A 79 8.83 1.40 -7.65
CA ILE A 79 9.19 0.73 -8.92
C ILE A 79 10.67 0.31 -8.93
N ARG A 80 10.93 -0.95 -8.56
CA ARG A 80 12.07 -1.71 -9.12
C ARG A 80 11.51 -2.68 -10.15
N THR A 81 11.24 -2.19 -11.35
CA THR A 81 11.28 -3.07 -12.52
C THR A 81 12.75 -3.37 -12.74
N GLU A 82 13.20 -4.57 -12.39
CA GLU A 82 14.50 -5.04 -12.89
C GLU A 82 14.40 -5.06 -14.41
N VAL A 83 15.09 -4.14 -15.06
CA VAL A 83 15.35 -4.28 -16.50
C VAL A 83 16.20 -5.53 -16.61
N VAL A 84 15.60 -6.62 -17.07
CA VAL A 84 16.31 -7.85 -17.43
C VAL A 84 17.28 -7.49 -18.56
N SER A 85 18.50 -7.08 -18.22
CA SER A 85 19.59 -6.85 -19.16
C SER A 85 20.32 -8.15 -19.46
N HIS A 86 19.56 -9.20 -19.78
CA HIS A 86 20.05 -10.48 -20.26
C HIS A 86 19.29 -10.86 -21.53
N LEU A 87 19.56 -10.13 -22.61
CA LEU A 87 19.33 -10.58 -24.00
C LEU A 87 20.00 -9.59 -24.94
N ARG A 88 21.28 -9.87 -25.26
CA ARG A 88 21.97 -9.71 -26.55
C ARG A 88 23.49 -9.72 -26.32
N ALA A 89 24.00 -10.89 -25.99
CA ALA A 89 25.23 -11.36 -26.62
C ALA A 89 24.80 -12.20 -27.84
N GLN A 90 25.61 -12.15 -28.90
CA GLN A 90 25.43 -12.74 -30.24
C GLN A 90 24.85 -11.77 -31.28
N GLU A 91 25.76 -11.00 -31.88
CA GLU A 91 26.12 -11.12 -33.30
C GLU A 91 27.63 -10.89 -33.45
#